data_AF-A0A9D4QW72-F1
#
_entry.id   AF-A0A9D4QW72-F1
#
_cell.length_a   1.000
_cell.length_b   1.000
_cell.length_c   1.000
_cell.angle_alpha   90.00
_cell.angle_beta   90.00
_cell.angle_gamma   90.00
#
_symmetry.space_group_name_H-M   'P 1'
#
loop_
_entity.id
_entity.type
_entity.pdbx_description
1 polymer ?
#
loop_
_entity_poly.entity_id
_entity_poly.type
_entity_poly.pdbx_seq_one_letter_code
_entity_poly.pdbx_strand_id
1 'polypeptide(L)'
;MTILNNPLNANIEEKKNTLYQQYVAISSELVEDKKWSIKIQKPLSVQMTVCDVCQNNAPRQFEMDESSKKFCLICSTQHDVLESSQAVHKDYDRVKIVTKVAYSRIVHFHECIKQYQGKQNCKILQEVFDKLHQKFQTFRLLNDSDNAHIEYSRITKNTIIMFLKQLNYTNHYENANYIYCVLVGKRIDDIEYFEDKIIEDFKELSSLYDSIYGKDKPMELKRKNFINVQYILFQLLRNRNHMCKFKDFVVLKTIEKKMFNDKICSHLLKILGWSFTPTF
;
A
#
# COMPACT_ATOMS: atom_id res chain seq x y z
N MET A 1 28.76 2.23 17.58
CA MET A 1 27.51 2.98 17.33
C MET A 1 26.34 2.09 17.72
N THR A 2 25.77 2.41 18.87
CA THR A 2 24.80 1.62 19.62
C THR A 2 23.45 1.64 18.91
N ILE A 3 22.92 0.46 18.59
CA ILE A 3 21.56 0.29 18.06
C ILE A 3 20.61 0.69 19.19
N LEU A 4 19.91 1.81 19.02
CA LEU A 4 18.84 2.22 19.91
C LEU A 4 17.68 1.22 19.75
N ASN A 5 17.63 0.24 20.65
CA ASN A 5 16.43 -0.57 20.86
C ASN A 5 15.29 0.38 21.27
N ASN A 6 14.25 0.43 20.43
CA ASN A 6 13.09 1.27 20.65
C ASN A 6 12.35 0.81 21.93
N PRO A 7 12.28 1.63 23.00
CA PRO A 7 11.78 1.20 24.32
C PRO A 7 10.31 0.76 24.33
N LEU A 8 9.54 1.14 23.31
CA LEU A 8 8.15 0.73 23.14
C LEU A 8 8.01 -0.76 22.78
N ASN A 9 8.93 -1.35 22.02
CA ASN A 9 8.89 -2.77 21.66
C ASN A 9 9.30 -3.67 22.84
N ALA A 10 10.21 -3.20 23.70
CA ALA A 10 10.59 -3.92 24.91
C ALA A 10 9.40 -4.10 25.88
N ASN A 11 8.57 -3.07 26.03
CA ASN A 11 7.39 -3.07 26.89
C ASN A 11 6.30 -4.07 26.42
N ILE A 12 6.14 -4.23 25.11
CA ILE A 12 5.16 -5.18 24.54
C ILE A 12 5.63 -6.62 24.75
N GLU A 13 6.91 -6.92 24.51
CA GLU A 13 7.44 -8.27 24.67
C GLU A 13 7.47 -8.71 26.14
N GLU A 14 7.74 -7.78 27.06
CA GLU A 14 7.72 -8.02 28.50
C GLU A 14 6.31 -8.31 29.02
N LYS A 15 5.30 -7.57 28.55
CA LYS A 15 3.88 -7.86 28.84
C LYS A 15 3.44 -9.21 28.29
N LYS A 16 3.85 -9.54 27.07
CA LYS A 16 3.55 -10.83 26.43
C LYS A 16 4.16 -12.00 27.20
N ASN A 17 5.41 -11.86 27.65
CA ASN A 17 6.07 -12.88 28.49
C ASN A 17 5.39 -13.05 29.84
N THR A 18 4.95 -11.95 30.46
CA THR A 18 4.22 -11.99 31.74
C THR A 18 2.89 -12.74 31.60
N LEU A 19 2.11 -12.42 30.56
CA LEU A 19 0.85 -13.12 30.27
C LEU A 19 1.06 -14.60 29.95
N TYR A 20 2.12 -14.93 29.22
CA TYR A 20 2.49 -16.31 28.93
C TYR A 20 2.79 -17.11 30.21
N GLN A 21 3.57 -16.53 31.14
CA GLN A 21 3.86 -17.20 32.41
C GLN A 21 2.60 -17.42 33.25
N GLN A 22 1.70 -16.45 33.28
CA GLN A 22 0.40 -16.60 33.96
C GLN A 22 -0.45 -17.71 33.35
N TYR A 23 -0.52 -17.76 32.02
CA TYR A 23 -1.25 -18.82 31.31
C TYR A 23 -0.68 -20.21 31.58
N VAL A 24 0.66 -20.36 31.54
CA VAL A 24 1.31 -21.65 31.83
C VAL A 24 1.07 -22.09 33.27
N ALA A 25 1.10 -21.18 34.23
CA ALA A 25 0.82 -21.49 35.63
C ALA A 25 -0.60 -22.04 35.81
N ILE A 26 -1.61 -21.32 35.28
CA ILE A 26 -3.02 -21.73 35.35
C ILE A 26 -3.23 -23.06 34.61
N SER A 27 -2.62 -23.22 33.43
CA SER A 27 -2.78 -24.42 32.62
C SER A 27 -2.13 -25.64 33.27
N SER A 28 -1.01 -25.46 33.97
CA SER A 28 -0.32 -26.54 34.69
C SER A 28 -1.13 -27.01 35.89
N GLU A 29 -1.71 -26.08 36.64
CA GLU A 29 -2.61 -26.37 37.77
C GLU A 29 -3.85 -27.16 37.30
N LEU A 30 -4.44 -26.79 36.17
CA LEU A 30 -5.58 -27.50 35.58
C LEU A 30 -5.22 -28.90 35.06
N VAL A 31 -4.02 -29.07 34.49
CA VAL A 31 -3.53 -30.38 34.02
C VAL A 31 -3.34 -31.33 35.20
N GLU A 32 -2.83 -30.84 36.33
CA GLU A 32 -2.69 -31.62 37.56
C GLU A 32 -4.04 -31.99 38.17
N ASP A 33 -4.97 -31.03 38.31
CA ASP A 33 -6.32 -31.27 38.85
C ASP A 33 -7.12 -32.28 38.02
N LYS A 34 -6.98 -32.23 36.69
CA LYS A 34 -7.68 -33.12 35.75
C LYS A 34 -6.91 -34.38 35.37
N LYS A 35 -5.71 -34.58 35.91
CA LYS A 35 -4.81 -35.71 35.61
C LYS A 35 -4.58 -35.92 34.10
N TRP A 36 -4.46 -34.83 33.34
CA TRP A 36 -4.24 -34.91 31.90
C TRP A 36 -2.79 -35.28 31.59
N SER A 37 -2.58 -36.22 30.68
CA SER A 37 -1.23 -36.63 30.23
C SER A 37 -0.68 -35.67 29.15
N ILE A 38 -0.65 -34.36 29.45
CA ILE A 38 -0.23 -33.32 28.50
C ILE A 38 1.05 -32.67 29.03
N LYS A 39 2.12 -32.70 28.24
CA LYS A 39 3.35 -31.95 28.53
C LYS A 39 3.23 -30.55 27.94
N ILE A 40 3.11 -29.53 28.79
CA ILE A 40 3.11 -28.13 28.36
C ILE A 40 4.54 -27.76 27.94
N GLN A 41 4.81 -27.73 26.64
CA GLN A 41 6.10 -27.31 26.11
C GLN A 41 6.13 -25.80 25.91
N LYS A 42 7.29 -25.19 26.16
CA LYS A 42 7.55 -23.78 25.78
C LYS A 42 7.41 -23.68 24.25
N PRO A 43 6.68 -22.70 23.70
CA PRO A 43 6.69 -22.48 22.26
C PRO A 43 8.13 -22.12 21.88
N LEU A 44 8.78 -22.95 21.05
CA LEU A 44 10.00 -22.53 20.39
C LEU A 44 9.61 -21.35 19.50
N SER A 45 10.06 -20.16 19.86
CA SER A 45 10.11 -19.04 18.92
C SER A 45 11.20 -19.34 17.89
N VAL A 46 10.88 -20.17 16.89
CA VAL A 46 11.79 -20.38 15.76
C VAL A 46 11.63 -19.20 14.81
N GLN A 47 12.20 -18.05 15.16
CA GLN A 47 12.67 -17.16 14.11
C GLN A 47 13.90 -17.83 13.50
N MET A 48 13.71 -18.59 12.43
CA MET A 48 14.83 -19.22 11.74
C MET A 48 15.64 -18.12 11.03
N THR A 49 16.61 -17.60 11.77
CA THR A 49 17.54 -16.56 11.35
C THR A 49 18.72 -17.12 10.57
N VAL A 50 18.86 -18.45 10.48
CA VAL A 50 20.00 -19.12 9.85
C VAL A 50 19.51 -20.29 8.98
N CYS A 51 20.07 -20.46 7.79
CA CYS A 51 19.83 -21.61 6.91
C CYS A 51 20.60 -22.83 7.42
N ASP A 52 19.94 -23.97 7.63
CA ASP A 52 20.57 -25.18 8.16
C ASP A 52 21.62 -25.81 7.21
N VAL A 53 21.58 -25.49 5.91
CA VAL A 53 22.45 -26.09 4.89
C VAL A 53 23.67 -25.22 4.59
N CYS A 54 23.48 -23.92 4.34
CA CYS A 54 24.59 -23.02 4.01
C CYS A 54 24.97 -22.06 5.14
N GLN A 55 24.34 -22.18 6.30
CA GLN A 55 24.52 -21.30 7.47
C GLN A 55 24.32 -19.81 7.18
N ASN A 56 23.67 -19.47 6.06
CA ASN A 56 23.35 -18.09 5.74
C ASN A 56 22.41 -17.52 6.79
N ASN A 57 22.77 -16.37 7.35
CA ASN A 57 22.00 -15.67 8.37
C ASN A 57 21.48 -14.30 7.93
N ALA A 58 21.67 -13.93 6.66
CA ALA A 58 21.28 -12.63 6.15
C ALA A 58 19.76 -12.58 5.86
N PRO A 59 18.97 -11.71 6.53
CA PRO A 59 17.50 -11.69 6.40
C PRO A 59 17.00 -11.37 4.98
N ARG A 60 17.79 -10.63 4.19
CA ARG A 60 17.48 -10.23 2.81
C ARG A 60 17.76 -11.33 1.76
N GLN A 61 18.32 -12.44 2.19
CA GLN A 61 18.65 -13.58 1.31
C GLN A 61 17.71 -14.76 1.55
N PHE A 62 16.48 -14.44 1.98
CA PHE A 62 15.40 -15.39 2.08
C PHE A 62 14.14 -14.82 1.43
N GLU A 63 13.51 -15.61 0.59
CA GLU A 63 12.20 -15.32 0.02
C GLU A 63 11.15 -16.24 0.62
N MET A 64 9.90 -15.80 0.68
CA MET A 64 8.77 -16.64 1.11
C MET A 64 7.74 -16.74 0.00
N ASP A 65 7.21 -17.94 -0.22
CA ASP A 65 6.12 -18.16 -1.16
C ASP A 65 4.73 -17.97 -0.53
N GLU A 66 3.70 -18.09 -1.38
CA GLU A 66 2.29 -17.98 -0.99
C GLU A 66 1.81 -19.07 -0.01
N SER A 67 2.62 -20.13 0.18
CA SER A 67 2.34 -21.26 1.08
C SER A 67 3.14 -21.21 2.40
N SER A 68 3.73 -20.05 2.73
CA SER A 68 4.57 -19.86 3.92
C SER A 68 5.84 -20.73 3.94
N LYS A 69 6.35 -21.13 2.77
CA LYS A 69 7.65 -21.81 2.67
C LYS A 69 8.73 -20.76 2.45
N LYS A 70 9.84 -20.89 3.19
CA LYS A 70 10.96 -19.96 3.14
C LYS A 70 12.10 -20.57 2.33
N PHE A 71 12.58 -19.85 1.33
CA PHE A 71 13.65 -20.28 0.44
C PHE A 71 14.92 -19.49 0.73
N CYS A 72 16.04 -20.17 0.90
CA CYS A 72 17.34 -19.51 0.93
C CYS A 72 17.78 -19.12 -0.48
N LEU A 73 18.06 -17.84 -0.72
CA LEU A 73 18.49 -17.36 -2.04
C LEU A 73 19.94 -17.73 -2.39
N ILE A 74 20.72 -18.25 -1.44
CA ILE A 74 22.10 -18.71 -1.68
C ILE A 74 22.15 -20.17 -2.13
N CYS A 75 21.44 -21.06 -1.44
CA CYS A 75 21.53 -22.50 -1.66
C CYS A 75 20.23 -23.13 -2.14
N SER A 76 19.19 -22.32 -2.35
CA SER A 76 17.86 -22.75 -2.78
C SER A 76 17.19 -23.79 -1.87
N THR A 77 17.68 -23.94 -0.63
CA THR A 77 17.07 -24.84 0.36
C THR A 77 15.71 -24.29 0.75
N GLN A 78 14.69 -25.15 0.67
CA GLN A 78 13.35 -24.89 1.14
C GLN A 78 13.26 -25.27 2.63
N HIS A 79 12.77 -24.33 3.43
CA HIS A 79 12.46 -24.53 4.83
C HIS A 79 10.94 -24.39 5.06
N ASP A 80 10.34 -25.39 5.68
CA ASP A 80 8.93 -25.33 6.09
C ASP A 80 8.84 -24.51 7.39
N VAL A 81 8.31 -23.29 7.30
CA VAL A 81 8.08 -22.45 8.48
C VAL A 81 6.76 -22.90 9.11
N LEU A 82 6.86 -23.76 10.12
CA LEU A 82 5.73 -24.03 11.01
C LEU A 82 5.48 -22.79 11.88
N GLU A 83 4.64 -21.87 11.41
CA GLU A 83 4.10 -20.83 12.27
C GLU A 83 3.21 -21.48 13.33
N SER A 84 3.77 -21.76 14.50
CA SER A 84 2.99 -22.03 15.71
C SER A 84 2.34 -20.73 16.21
N SER A 85 1.48 -20.13 15.40
CA SER A 85 0.50 -19.18 15.89
C SER A 85 -0.66 -19.98 16.46
N GLN A 86 -0.61 -20.30 17.76
CA GLN A 86 -1.79 -20.68 18.52
C GLN A 86 -2.68 -19.44 18.69
N ALA A 87 -3.26 -18.95 17.59
CA ALA A 87 -4.46 -18.15 17.66
C ALA A 87 -5.61 -19.12 17.83
N VAL A 88 -6.33 -18.99 18.95
CA VAL A 88 -7.57 -19.72 19.23
C VAL A 88 -8.45 -19.65 17.98
N HIS A 89 -8.95 -20.82 17.56
CA HIS A 89 -9.55 -21.21 16.26
C HIS A 89 -10.64 -20.28 15.65
N LYS A 90 -10.95 -19.14 16.27
CA LYS A 90 -11.86 -18.09 15.74
C LYS A 90 -11.14 -16.84 15.23
N ASP A 91 -9.94 -16.51 15.73
CA ASP A 91 -9.25 -15.27 15.35
C ASP A 91 -8.27 -15.43 14.18
N TYR A 92 -7.91 -16.66 13.83
CA TYR A 92 -7.00 -16.95 12.71
C TYR A 92 -7.51 -16.40 11.38
N ASP A 93 -8.79 -16.63 11.07
CA ASP A 93 -9.41 -16.12 9.84
C ASP A 93 -9.50 -14.60 9.87
N ARG A 94 -9.79 -13.99 11.02
CA ARG A 94 -9.84 -12.54 11.18
C ARG A 94 -8.46 -11.91 10.97
N VAL A 95 -7.42 -12.46 11.57
CA VAL A 95 -6.02 -12.00 11.41
C VAL A 95 -5.58 -12.16 9.95
N LYS A 96 -5.84 -13.31 9.32
CA LYS A 96 -5.57 -13.51 7.89
C LYS A 96 -6.27 -12.50 6.99
N ILE A 97 -7.55 -12.22 7.26
CA ILE A 97 -8.33 -11.24 6.49
C ILE A 97 -7.74 -9.84 6.66
N VAL A 98 -7.42 -9.42 7.89
CA VAL A 98 -6.83 -8.11 8.16
C VAL A 98 -5.47 -7.96 7.46
N THR A 99 -4.60 -8.97 7.56
CA THR A 99 -3.29 -8.97 6.90
C THR A 99 -3.43 -8.94 5.37
N LYS A 100 -4.38 -9.70 4.81
CA LYS A 100 -4.66 -9.72 3.36
C LYS A 100 -5.18 -8.37 2.86
N VAL A 101 -6.07 -7.71 3.61
CA VAL A 101 -6.62 -6.39 3.27
C VAL A 101 -5.55 -5.30 3.37
N ALA A 102 -4.70 -5.33 4.40
CA ALA A 102 -3.57 -4.42 4.53
C ALA A 102 -2.57 -4.59 3.38
N TYR A 103 -2.20 -5.83 3.07
CA TYR A 103 -1.32 -6.14 1.93
C TYR A 103 -1.90 -5.66 0.60
N SER A 104 -3.18 -5.94 0.34
CA SER A 104 -3.86 -5.48 -0.88
C SER A 104 -3.86 -3.95 -1.04
N ARG A 105 -4.00 -3.20 0.06
CA ARG A 105 -3.91 -1.72 0.03
C ARG A 105 -2.50 -1.23 -0.29
N ILE A 106 -1.47 -1.86 0.26
CA ILE A 106 -0.07 -1.49 -0.02
C ILE A 106 0.25 -1.75 -1.50
N VAL A 107 -0.15 -2.90 -2.04
CA VAL A 107 0.02 -3.21 -3.47
C VAL A 107 -0.68 -2.16 -4.33
N HIS A 108 -1.94 -1.83 -4.01
CA HIS A 108 -2.66 -0.79 -4.73
C HIS A 108 -2.03 0.61 -4.60
N PHE A 109 -1.40 0.90 -3.47
CA PHE A 109 -0.65 2.16 -3.27
C PHE A 109 0.58 2.22 -4.19
N HIS A 110 1.34 1.13 -4.31
CA HIS A 110 2.45 1.04 -5.27
C HIS A 110 1.97 1.23 -6.72
N GLU A 111 0.83 0.66 -7.09
CA GLU A 111 0.22 0.89 -8.41
C GLU A 111 -0.11 2.37 -8.60
N CYS A 112 -0.70 3.02 -7.59
CA CYS A 112 -1.02 4.45 -7.66
C CYS A 112 0.23 5.32 -7.85
N ILE A 113 1.35 4.98 -7.20
CA ILE A 113 2.66 5.63 -7.40
C ILE A 113 3.15 5.45 -8.84
N LYS A 114 3.08 4.24 -9.39
CA LYS A 114 3.46 3.97 -10.79
C LYS A 114 2.57 4.72 -11.78
N GLN A 115 1.27 4.79 -11.50
CA GLN A 115 0.31 5.56 -12.29
C GLN A 115 0.60 7.06 -12.23
N TYR A 116 0.94 7.59 -11.06
CA TYR A 116 1.32 8.99 -10.88
C TYR A 116 2.54 9.37 -11.74
N GLN A 117 3.57 8.52 -11.75
CA GLN A 117 4.81 8.72 -12.52
C GLN A 117 4.71 8.29 -13.98
N GLY A 118 3.58 7.71 -14.41
CA GLY A 118 3.42 7.21 -15.78
C GLY A 118 4.35 6.03 -16.09
N LYS A 119 4.83 5.32 -15.05
CA LYS A 119 5.73 4.15 -15.12
C LYS A 119 4.95 2.82 -14.94
N GLN A 120 3.63 2.88 -14.99
CA GLN A 120 2.76 1.71 -14.88
C GLN A 120 2.96 0.72 -16.03
N ASN A 121 2.81 -0.58 -15.74
CA ASN A 121 2.83 -1.61 -16.77
C ASN A 121 1.42 -1.77 -17.35
N CYS A 122 1.18 -1.23 -18.54
CA CYS A 122 -0.11 -1.35 -19.21
C CYS A 122 0.07 -1.53 -20.73
N LYS A 123 -0.86 -2.26 -21.34
CA LYS A 123 -0.93 -2.43 -22.79
C LYS A 123 -2.14 -1.65 -23.31
N ILE A 124 -1.87 -0.55 -23.99
CA ILE A 124 -2.90 0.29 -24.62
C ILE A 124 -2.81 0.05 -26.12
N LEU A 125 -3.93 -0.29 -26.76
CA LEU A 125 -3.99 -0.52 -28.19
C LEU A 125 -3.67 0.77 -28.96
N GLN A 126 -2.93 0.65 -30.07
CA GLN A 126 -2.56 1.78 -30.92
C GLN A 126 -3.77 2.60 -31.39
N GLU A 127 -4.91 1.92 -31.64
CA GLU A 127 -6.17 2.55 -32.01
C GLU A 127 -6.61 3.67 -31.05
N VAL A 128 -6.33 3.53 -29.75
CA VAL A 128 -6.65 4.57 -28.75
C VAL A 128 -5.83 5.83 -29.00
N PHE A 129 -4.53 5.68 -29.30
CA PHE A 129 -3.65 6.80 -29.62
C PHE A 129 -4.04 7.46 -30.94
N ASP A 130 -4.38 6.66 -31.95
CA ASP A 130 -4.78 7.18 -33.27
C ASP A 130 -6.08 7.98 -33.18
N LYS A 131 -7.09 7.47 -32.44
CA LYS A 131 -8.35 8.19 -32.20
C LYS A 131 -8.15 9.46 -31.38
N LEU A 132 -7.23 9.45 -30.41
CA LEU A 132 -6.86 10.65 -29.66
C LEU A 132 -6.20 11.69 -30.57
N HIS A 133 -5.24 11.29 -31.40
CA HIS A 133 -4.58 12.15 -32.38
C HIS A 133 -5.60 12.79 -33.34
N GLN A 134 -6.52 12.00 -33.92
CA GLN A 134 -7.60 12.52 -34.77
C GLN A 134 -8.45 13.58 -34.06
N LYS A 135 -8.77 13.38 -32.77
CA LYS A 135 -9.49 14.39 -31.98
C LYS A 135 -8.63 15.64 -31.78
N PHE A 136 -7.36 15.52 -31.42
CA PHE A 136 -6.49 16.68 -31.27
C PHE A 136 -6.38 17.50 -32.57
N GLN A 137 -6.27 16.82 -33.71
CA GLN A 137 -6.25 17.45 -35.04
C GLN A 137 -7.57 18.17 -35.36
N THR A 138 -8.71 17.50 -35.13
CA THR A 138 -10.05 18.08 -35.34
C THR A 138 -10.25 19.38 -34.54
N PHE A 139 -9.78 19.40 -33.29
CA PHE A 139 -9.87 20.57 -32.41
C PHE A 139 -8.69 21.55 -32.56
N ARG A 140 -7.81 21.35 -33.54
CA ARG A 140 -6.64 22.21 -33.83
C ARG A 140 -5.73 22.43 -32.62
N LEU A 141 -5.50 21.36 -31.84
CA LEU A 141 -4.68 21.37 -30.64
C LEU A 141 -3.21 20.98 -30.90
N LEU A 142 -2.92 20.46 -32.10
CA LEU A 142 -1.58 20.08 -32.54
C LEU A 142 -0.83 21.29 -33.09
N ASN A 143 0.49 21.32 -32.91
CA ASN A 143 1.34 22.30 -33.59
C ASN A 143 1.82 21.75 -34.93
N ASP A 144 2.13 22.66 -35.85
CA ASP A 144 2.68 22.34 -37.16
C ASP A 144 4.16 21.95 -37.03
N SER A 145 4.43 20.68 -36.72
CA SER A 145 5.78 20.13 -36.60
C SER A 145 5.78 18.62 -36.72
N ASP A 146 6.78 18.07 -37.41
CA ASP A 146 7.02 16.62 -37.48
C ASP A 146 7.62 16.04 -36.19
N ASN A 147 8.02 16.89 -35.24
CA ASN A 147 8.53 16.45 -33.95
C ASN A 147 7.37 16.28 -32.96
N ALA A 148 7.08 15.03 -32.55
CA ALA A 148 6.01 14.71 -31.61
C ALA A 148 6.04 15.55 -30.31
N HIS A 149 7.23 15.84 -29.77
CA HIS A 149 7.33 16.67 -28.55
C HIS A 149 6.79 18.09 -28.76
N ILE A 150 6.95 18.63 -29.97
CA ILE A 150 6.47 19.95 -30.36
C ILE A 150 4.99 19.86 -30.75
N GLU A 151 4.65 18.87 -31.59
CA GLU A 151 3.30 18.58 -32.08
C GLU A 151 2.29 18.54 -30.92
N TYR A 152 2.57 17.76 -29.88
CA TYR A 152 1.67 17.57 -28.73
C TYR A 152 1.92 18.55 -27.56
N SER A 153 2.75 19.57 -27.72
CA SER A 153 3.17 20.44 -26.60
C SER A 153 2.03 21.20 -25.90
N ARG A 154 0.89 21.41 -26.59
CA ARG A 154 -0.33 22.05 -26.02
C ARG A 154 -1.25 21.06 -25.33
N ILE A 155 -1.03 19.76 -25.49
CA ILE A 155 -1.86 18.73 -24.88
C ILE A 155 -1.58 18.68 -23.39
N THR A 156 -2.65 18.50 -22.60
CA THR A 156 -2.58 18.29 -21.15
C THR A 156 -3.25 16.98 -20.79
N LYS A 157 -2.97 16.47 -19.59
CA LYS A 157 -3.65 15.28 -19.03
C LYS A 157 -5.17 15.44 -19.00
N ASN A 158 -5.66 16.65 -18.68
CA ASN A 158 -7.10 16.93 -18.69
C ASN A 158 -7.69 16.84 -20.10
N THR A 159 -6.95 17.31 -21.10
CA THR A 159 -7.33 17.18 -22.51
C THR A 159 -7.46 15.71 -22.89
N ILE A 160 -6.51 14.87 -22.49
CA ILE A 160 -6.55 13.41 -22.72
C ILE A 160 -7.78 12.80 -22.04
N ILE A 161 -8.01 13.05 -20.75
CA ILE A 161 -9.18 12.51 -20.01
C ILE A 161 -10.49 12.94 -20.67
N MET A 162 -10.58 14.19 -21.14
CA MET A 162 -11.76 14.72 -21.82
C MET A 162 -12.04 13.95 -23.11
N PHE A 163 -11.04 13.71 -23.96
CA PHE A 163 -11.25 12.98 -25.21
C PHE A 163 -11.42 11.48 -25.02
N LEU A 164 -10.76 10.86 -24.03
CA LEU A 164 -11.04 9.48 -23.63
C LEU A 164 -12.51 9.32 -23.24
N LYS A 165 -13.09 10.31 -22.53
CA LYS A 165 -14.53 10.32 -22.22
C LYS A 165 -15.38 10.38 -23.49
N GLN A 166 -15.08 11.30 -24.40
CA GLN A 166 -15.83 11.48 -25.65
C GLN A 166 -15.77 10.25 -26.57
N LEU A 167 -14.65 9.52 -26.55
CA LEU A 167 -14.43 8.32 -27.34
C LEU A 167 -14.92 7.04 -26.65
N ASN A 168 -15.51 7.14 -25.46
CA ASN A 168 -15.93 6.02 -24.60
C ASN A 168 -14.80 5.08 -24.12
N TYR A 169 -13.56 5.58 -24.05
CA TYR A 169 -12.39 4.88 -23.48
C TYR A 169 -12.20 5.20 -21.99
N THR A 170 -13.27 5.06 -21.20
CA THR A 170 -13.26 5.42 -19.77
C THR A 170 -12.40 4.49 -18.91
N ASN A 171 -12.17 3.26 -19.38
CA ASN A 171 -11.26 2.27 -18.81
C ASN A 171 -9.79 2.72 -18.83
N HIS A 172 -9.43 3.73 -19.64
CA HIS A 172 -8.06 4.24 -19.73
C HIS A 172 -7.81 5.52 -18.91
N TYR A 173 -8.75 5.93 -18.06
CA TYR A 173 -8.55 7.12 -17.21
C TYR A 173 -7.36 6.99 -16.26
N GLU A 174 -7.17 5.81 -15.66
CA GLU A 174 -6.00 5.51 -14.85
C GLU A 174 -4.69 5.60 -15.63
N ASN A 175 -4.76 5.45 -16.97
CA ASN A 175 -3.61 5.51 -17.86
C ASN A 175 -3.33 6.90 -18.44
N ALA A 176 -4.04 7.93 -18.01
CA ALA A 176 -3.90 9.27 -18.58
C ALA A 176 -2.47 9.82 -18.47
N ASN A 177 -1.77 9.54 -17.36
CA ASN A 177 -0.37 9.92 -17.16
C ASN A 177 0.56 9.19 -18.13
N TYR A 178 0.38 7.89 -18.30
CA TYR A 178 1.16 7.10 -19.26
C TYR A 178 0.92 7.55 -20.70
N ILE A 179 -0.35 7.73 -21.11
CA ILE A 179 -0.71 8.22 -22.44
C ILE A 179 -0.07 9.59 -22.70
N TYR A 180 -0.10 10.48 -21.71
CA TYR A 180 0.54 11.79 -21.79
C TYR A 180 2.05 11.67 -22.02
N CYS A 181 2.74 10.82 -21.25
CA CYS A 181 4.17 10.57 -21.41
C CYS A 181 4.50 10.02 -22.81
N VAL A 182 3.70 9.09 -23.33
CA VAL A 182 3.92 8.49 -24.66
C VAL A 182 3.73 9.53 -25.78
N LEU A 183 2.65 10.32 -25.74
CA LEU A 183 2.34 11.30 -26.78
C LEU A 183 3.31 12.49 -26.76
N VAL A 184 3.52 13.08 -25.59
CA VAL A 184 4.31 14.31 -25.45
C VAL A 184 5.80 14.00 -25.33
N GLY A 185 6.16 12.75 -25.00
CA GLY A 185 7.53 12.31 -24.78
C GLY A 185 8.25 13.04 -23.63
N LYS A 186 7.51 13.74 -22.77
CA LYS A 186 8.06 14.42 -21.58
C LYS A 186 7.93 13.51 -20.38
N ARG A 187 9.02 13.40 -19.62
CA ARG A 187 8.96 12.81 -18.28
C ARG A 187 8.07 13.69 -17.40
N ILE A 188 7.14 13.04 -16.72
CA ILE A 188 6.37 13.67 -15.65
C ILE A 188 7.15 13.57 -14.34
N ASP A 189 6.54 14.09 -13.29
CA ASP A 189 7.11 14.11 -11.96
C ASP A 189 7.55 12.72 -11.48
N ASP A 190 8.78 12.65 -10.98
CA ASP A 190 9.46 11.42 -10.57
C ASP A 190 9.71 11.47 -9.07
N ILE A 191 9.12 10.52 -8.34
CA ILE A 191 9.16 10.47 -6.87
C ILE A 191 9.92 9.26 -6.36
N GLU A 192 10.61 8.54 -7.25
CA GLU A 192 11.34 7.30 -6.95
C GLU A 192 12.35 7.47 -5.80
N TYR A 193 12.96 8.67 -5.69
CA TYR A 193 13.95 8.99 -4.67
C TYR A 193 13.44 8.95 -3.21
N PHE A 194 12.13 8.90 -2.99
CA PHE A 194 11.54 8.86 -1.65
C PHE A 194 10.30 7.98 -1.53
N GLU A 195 10.05 7.09 -2.50
CA GLU A 195 8.91 6.16 -2.48
C GLU A 195 8.82 5.36 -1.19
N ASP A 196 9.95 4.81 -0.71
CA ASP A 196 9.99 4.02 0.54
C ASP A 196 9.41 4.80 1.73
N LYS A 197 9.74 6.09 1.84
CA LYS A 197 9.23 6.96 2.91
C LYS A 197 7.73 7.21 2.77
N ILE A 198 7.24 7.42 1.55
CA ILE A 198 5.80 7.61 1.30
C ILE A 198 5.03 6.31 1.61
N ILE A 199 5.61 5.15 1.29
CA ILE A 199 5.01 3.84 1.59
C ILE A 199 4.93 3.62 3.10
N GLU A 200 5.97 4.01 3.85
CA GLU A 200 5.94 4.00 5.32
C GLU A 200 4.83 4.92 5.86
N ASP A 201 4.72 6.15 5.35
CA ASP A 201 3.63 7.07 5.73
C ASP A 201 2.25 6.48 5.43
N PHE A 202 2.11 5.81 4.29
CA PHE A 202 0.86 5.15 3.91
C PHE A 202 0.51 4.01 4.85
N LYS A 203 1.49 3.18 5.26
CA LYS A 203 1.28 2.09 6.22
C LYS A 203 0.80 2.63 7.56
N GLU A 204 1.44 3.69 8.07
CA GLU A 204 1.06 4.33 9.33
C GLU A 204 -0.35 4.92 9.26
N LEU A 205 -0.65 5.69 8.20
CA LEU A 205 -1.99 6.25 7.99
C LEU A 205 -3.05 5.15 7.84
N SER A 206 -2.76 4.09 7.09
CA SER A 206 -3.69 2.99 6.87
C SER A 206 -3.96 2.20 8.15
N SER A 207 -2.94 2.00 8.99
CA SER A 207 -3.09 1.37 10.31
C SER A 207 -3.94 2.23 11.23
N LEU A 208 -3.69 3.55 11.24
CA LEU A 208 -4.50 4.48 12.03
C LEU A 208 -5.96 4.49 11.56
N TYR A 209 -6.20 4.51 10.24
CA TYR A 209 -7.55 4.39 9.68
C TYR A 209 -8.28 3.17 10.22
N ASP A 210 -7.65 1.99 10.21
CA ASP A 210 -8.29 0.77 10.69
C ASP A 210 -8.56 0.79 12.19
N SER A 211 -7.72 1.45 12.99
CA SER A 211 -7.92 1.57 14.43
C SER A 211 -9.10 2.47 14.81
N ILE A 212 -9.45 3.45 13.97
CA ILE A 212 -10.50 4.45 14.25
C ILE A 212 -11.81 4.12 13.53
N TYR A 213 -11.70 3.78 12.24
CA TYR A 213 -12.81 3.66 11.30
C TYR A 213 -13.08 2.23 10.83
N GLY A 214 -12.24 1.28 11.25
CA GLY A 214 -12.41 -0.13 10.94
C GLY A 214 -13.67 -0.73 11.60
N LYS A 215 -13.93 -1.99 11.30
CA LYS A 215 -15.04 -2.73 11.90
C LYS A 215 -14.88 -2.85 13.42
N ASP A 216 -15.97 -2.67 14.15
CA ASP A 216 -16.03 -2.73 15.62
C ASP A 216 -15.18 -1.62 16.30
N LYS A 217 -15.01 -0.47 15.63
CA LYS A 217 -14.22 0.67 16.12
C LYS A 217 -15.10 1.88 16.49
N PRO A 218 -14.58 2.82 17.33
CA PRO A 218 -15.38 3.91 17.88
C PRO A 218 -16.08 4.78 16.83
N MET A 219 -15.47 4.92 15.65
CA MET A 219 -16.01 5.71 14.55
C MET A 219 -16.28 4.87 13.30
N GLU A 220 -16.63 3.60 13.46
CA GLU A 220 -16.90 2.68 12.34
C GLU A 220 -17.74 3.37 11.24
N LEU A 221 -17.24 3.30 10.01
CA LEU A 221 -17.91 3.90 8.87
C LEU A 221 -18.95 2.93 8.30
N LYS A 222 -20.12 3.45 7.92
CA LYS A 222 -21.14 2.68 7.18
C LYS A 222 -20.58 2.06 5.88
N ARG A 223 -19.59 2.71 5.26
CA ARG A 223 -18.88 2.20 4.08
C ARG A 223 -17.76 1.26 4.49
N LYS A 224 -17.64 0.15 3.78
CA LYS A 224 -16.57 -0.83 3.99
C LYS A 224 -15.29 -0.52 3.19
N ASN A 225 -15.41 0.25 2.10
CA ASN A 225 -14.27 0.51 1.21
C ASN A 225 -13.33 1.54 1.83
N PHE A 226 -12.02 1.29 1.70
CA PHE A 226 -10.97 2.24 2.07
C PHE A 226 -11.06 3.54 1.27
N ILE A 227 -10.53 4.64 1.83
CA ILE A 227 -10.50 5.96 1.17
C ILE A 227 -9.75 5.83 -0.17
N ASN A 228 -10.08 6.70 -1.13
CA ASN A 228 -9.41 6.70 -2.43
C ASN A 228 -7.88 6.84 -2.26
N VAL A 229 -7.14 5.89 -2.82
CA VAL A 229 -5.70 5.74 -2.58
C VAL A 229 -4.88 6.78 -3.34
N GLN A 230 -5.29 7.14 -4.57
CA GLN A 230 -4.73 8.27 -5.32
C GLN A 230 -4.86 9.61 -4.57
N TYR A 231 -5.98 9.82 -3.88
CA TYR A 231 -6.19 10.99 -3.02
C TYR A 231 -5.25 10.98 -1.80
N ILE A 232 -5.05 9.82 -1.16
CA ILE A 232 -4.08 9.71 -0.06
C ILE A 232 -2.66 10.00 -0.56
N LEU A 233 -2.27 9.47 -1.72
CA LEU A 233 -0.97 9.74 -2.33
C LEU A 233 -0.74 11.25 -2.50
N PHE A 234 -1.74 11.99 -3.00
CA PHE A 234 -1.68 13.45 -3.07
C PHE A 234 -1.40 14.09 -1.71
N GLN A 235 -2.15 13.72 -0.67
CA GLN A 235 -1.97 14.28 0.68
C GLN A 235 -0.59 13.98 1.26
N LEU A 236 -0.09 12.74 1.09
CA LEU A 236 1.22 12.35 1.59
C LEU A 236 2.35 13.08 0.88
N LEU A 237 2.24 13.26 -0.44
CA LEU A 237 3.20 14.06 -1.22
C LEU A 237 3.22 15.51 -0.71
N ARG A 238 2.04 16.12 -0.53
CA ARG A 238 1.95 17.49 0.01
C ARG A 238 2.51 17.59 1.43
N ASN A 239 2.26 16.60 2.27
CA ASN A 239 2.80 16.54 3.63
C ASN A 239 4.33 16.54 3.66
N ARG A 240 4.97 15.88 2.68
CA ARG A 240 6.43 15.88 2.49
C ARG A 240 6.95 17.11 1.74
N ASN A 241 6.14 18.16 1.60
CA ASN A 241 6.44 19.39 0.84
C ASN A 241 6.73 19.15 -0.65
N HIS A 242 6.26 18.03 -1.20
CA HIS A 242 6.42 17.75 -2.63
C HIS A 242 5.44 18.57 -3.46
N MET A 243 5.93 19.15 -4.56
CA MET A 243 5.13 20.01 -5.43
C MET A 243 4.38 19.18 -6.46
N CYS A 244 3.13 18.83 -6.14
CA CYS A 244 2.22 18.12 -7.05
C CYS A 244 0.90 18.89 -7.22
N LYS A 245 0.24 18.71 -8.36
CA LYS A 245 -1.09 19.32 -8.60
C LYS A 245 -2.16 18.24 -8.44
N PHE A 246 -3.27 18.58 -7.80
CA PHE A 246 -4.40 17.65 -7.61
C PHE A 246 -4.93 17.06 -8.94
N LYS A 247 -4.77 17.78 -10.05
CA LYS A 247 -5.15 17.37 -11.41
C LYS A 247 -4.30 16.21 -11.97
N ASP A 248 -3.16 15.90 -11.37
CA ASP A 248 -2.28 14.80 -11.78
C ASP A 248 -2.74 13.42 -11.26
N PHE A 249 -3.75 13.41 -10.37
CA PHE A 249 -4.25 12.22 -9.70
C PHE A 249 -5.63 11.83 -10.24
N VAL A 250 -5.86 10.53 -10.39
CA VAL A 250 -7.16 10.00 -10.82
C VAL A 250 -8.08 9.87 -9.60
N VAL A 251 -8.71 10.98 -9.26
CA VAL A 251 -9.53 11.14 -8.04
C VAL A 251 -11.03 11.19 -8.34
N LEU A 252 -11.82 10.88 -7.31
CA LEU A 252 -13.28 10.85 -7.38
C LEU A 252 -13.84 12.26 -7.66
N LYS A 253 -14.87 12.32 -8.52
CA LYS A 253 -15.37 13.59 -9.08
C LYS A 253 -16.46 14.27 -8.27
N THR A 254 -17.28 13.53 -7.50
CA THR A 254 -18.44 14.12 -6.81
C THR A 254 -18.01 14.90 -5.57
N ILE A 255 -18.67 16.03 -5.32
CA ILE A 255 -18.38 16.94 -4.19
C ILE A 255 -18.50 16.18 -2.86
N GLU A 256 -19.57 15.39 -2.69
CA GLU A 256 -19.79 14.59 -1.48
C GLU A 256 -18.63 13.63 -1.18
N LYS A 257 -18.10 12.96 -2.20
CA LYS A 257 -16.97 12.02 -2.05
C LYS A 257 -15.68 12.77 -1.69
N LYS A 258 -15.47 13.96 -2.25
CA LYS A 258 -14.33 14.82 -1.93
C LYS A 258 -14.41 15.34 -0.49
N MET A 259 -15.53 15.93 -0.10
CA MET A 259 -15.75 16.40 1.28
C MET A 259 -15.60 15.27 2.30
N PHE A 260 -16.10 14.07 1.97
CA PHE A 260 -15.91 12.90 2.80
C PHE A 260 -14.41 12.54 2.95
N ASN A 261 -13.67 12.45 1.84
CA ASN A 261 -12.24 12.15 1.88
C ASN A 261 -11.46 13.20 2.67
N ASP A 262 -11.73 14.49 2.46
CA ASP A 262 -11.12 15.61 3.18
C ASP A 262 -11.41 15.52 4.68
N LYS A 263 -12.66 15.25 5.08
CA LYS A 263 -13.04 15.09 6.49
C LYS A 263 -12.28 13.95 7.17
N ILE A 264 -12.20 12.79 6.53
CA ILE A 264 -11.53 11.63 7.14
C ILE A 264 -10.01 11.83 7.15
N CYS A 265 -9.44 12.28 6.03
CA CYS A 265 -8.00 12.42 5.92
C CYS A 265 -7.45 13.56 6.79
N SER A 266 -8.13 14.71 6.86
CA SER A 266 -7.75 15.80 7.78
C SER A 266 -7.76 15.34 9.24
N HIS A 267 -8.73 14.51 9.64
CA HIS A 267 -8.76 13.95 11.00
C HIS A 267 -7.56 13.02 11.26
N LEU A 268 -7.26 12.11 10.33
CA LEU A 268 -6.11 11.20 10.47
C LEU A 268 -4.78 11.93 10.50
N LEU A 269 -4.56 12.86 9.56
CA LEU A 269 -3.31 13.63 9.51
C LEU A 269 -3.13 14.50 10.75
N LYS A 270 -4.22 15.08 11.29
CA LYS A 270 -4.16 15.82 12.55
C LYS A 270 -3.68 14.95 13.71
N ILE A 271 -4.13 13.70 13.80
CA ILE A 271 -3.69 12.76 14.85
C ILE A 271 -2.21 12.40 14.68
N LEU A 272 -1.75 12.24 13.45
CA LEU A 272 -0.36 11.94 13.13
C LEU A 272 0.58 13.15 13.23
N GLY A 273 0.04 14.36 13.46
CA GLY A 273 0.82 15.60 13.44
C GLY A 273 1.30 16.01 12.04
N TRP A 274 0.63 15.50 10.99
CA TRP A 274 0.97 15.75 9.59
C TRP A 274 0.15 16.92 9.02
N SER A 275 0.72 17.59 8.03
CA SER A 275 0.06 18.71 7.36
C SER A 275 -0.98 18.23 6.35
N PHE A 276 -2.13 18.92 6.32
CA PHE A 276 -3.24 18.62 5.43
C PHE A 276 -3.37 19.70 4.35
N THR A 277 -3.59 19.30 3.09
CA THR A 277 -3.86 20.23 1.99
C THR A 277 -5.32 20.08 1.54
N PRO A 278 -6.21 21.06 1.80
CA PRO A 278 -7.58 21.03 1.31
C PRO A 278 -7.63 20.89 -0.22
N THR A 279 -8.54 20.06 -0.72
CA THR A 279 -8.75 19.88 -2.17
C THR A 279 -10.00 20.59 -2.68
N PHE A 280 -10.75 21.18 -1.76
CA PHE A 280 -11.95 21.97 -1.95
C PHE A 280 -11.93 23.17 -0.99
#